data_AF-A0A924UFH9-F1
#
_entry.id   AF-A0A924UFH9-F1
#
_cell.length_a   1.000
_cell.length_b   1.000
_cell.length_c   1.000
_cell.angle_alpha   90.00
_cell.angle_beta   90.00
_cell.angle_gamma   90.00
#
_symmetry.space_group_name_H-M   'P 1'
#
loop_
_entity.id
_entity.type
_entity.pdbx_description
1 polymer ?
#
loop_
_entity_poly.entity_id
_entity_poly.type
_entity_poly.pdbx_seq_one_letter_code
_entity_poly.pdbx_strand_id
1 'polypeptide(L)'
;MLGESVGHSKGKFLLLLVSLVVASCAPKSKTDEANGDVAVQIATPTSATEYSVQVVTLKGIKNLKEVAGAFVKFFYAPGANEQGLTGSAPRAHFTKASSFFVPTDLVSMQMATIYFHMQNLAELDIFVGAGGINTWPRSVGVETQIDGNYYMSRNNAFYNGQTDAMMFVPFTLGDLPISLNAGIIAHEHFHSLFYKLVIKPAVAKNIPITNSASIHAETATTDDKVIKIQSQLSEDERAHYFNDTLLRGQNEGLADFWGWLYTSDANFIRWSLPSVESDRTLTLSESDVGDYFTKEKLNEAVTNSQAKRNPENYLASFAYYIGTSHARFLKQLTTLQVDEKSMTLPQAQKAMGGVVVQYLKSLSKNVLSVQGADTLETRDFFNYFAQALQRSESGLKLNEKNCAFLIKYLNKESSASQKKVCSAGEGGQVTIQGAL
;
A
#
# COMPACT_ATOMS: atom_id res chain seq x y z
N MET A 1 -17.81 -0.94 42.69
CA MET A 1 -18.93 -0.14 42.18
C MET A 1 -18.29 1.01 41.41
N LEU A 2 -18.35 1.17 40.09
CA LEU A 2 -19.17 0.67 38.98
C LEU A 2 -18.13 0.34 37.86
N GLY A 3 -18.12 -0.75 37.12
CA GLY A 3 -19.26 -1.42 36.49
C GLY A 3 -19.46 -0.94 35.04
N GLU A 4 -18.41 -0.62 34.27
CA GLU A 4 -18.56 -0.26 32.86
C GLU A 4 -18.58 -1.53 31.99
N SER A 5 -19.77 -1.85 31.46
CA SER A 5 -19.95 -2.92 30.50
C SER A 5 -19.42 -2.46 29.14
N VAL A 6 -18.38 -3.13 28.65
CA VAL A 6 -17.93 -3.02 27.25
C VAL A 6 -19.03 -3.60 26.37
N GLY A 7 -19.87 -2.72 25.82
CA GLY A 7 -20.89 -3.06 24.83
C GLY A 7 -20.22 -3.61 23.58
N HIS A 8 -20.16 -4.94 23.47
CA HIS A 8 -19.86 -5.60 22.21
C HIS A 8 -20.97 -5.27 21.23
N SER A 9 -20.73 -4.29 20.36
CA SER A 9 -21.51 -4.10 19.14
C SER A 9 -21.32 -5.37 18.31
N LYS A 10 -22.25 -6.32 18.47
CA LYS A 10 -22.40 -7.45 17.56
C LYS A 10 -22.77 -6.85 16.22
N GLY A 11 -21.76 -6.57 15.39
CA GLY A 11 -21.95 -6.31 13.98
C GLY A 11 -22.85 -7.40 13.45
N LYS A 12 -24.05 -7.01 13.00
CA LYS A 12 -24.96 -7.91 12.31
C LYS A 12 -24.29 -8.27 10.99
N PHE A 13 -23.38 -9.25 11.03
CA PHE A 13 -22.99 -9.95 9.82
C PHE A 13 -24.29 -10.56 9.31
N LEU A 14 -24.80 -9.96 8.25
CA LEU A 14 -25.94 -10.45 7.51
C LEU A 14 -25.62 -11.92 7.22
N LEU A 15 -26.37 -12.82 7.84
CA LEU A 15 -26.34 -14.24 7.50
C LEU A 15 -26.66 -14.29 6.01
N LEU A 16 -25.62 -14.41 5.18
CA LEU A 16 -25.77 -14.58 3.75
C LEU A 16 -26.40 -15.96 3.62
N LEU A 17 -27.73 -15.98 3.54
CA LEU A 17 -28.51 -17.18 3.34
C LEU A 17 -28.07 -17.71 1.99
N VAL A 18 -27.14 -18.66 2.03
CA VAL A 18 -26.73 -19.48 0.90
C VAL A 18 -28.01 -20.15 0.44
N SER A 19 -28.65 -19.51 -0.53
CA SER A 19 -29.68 -20.13 -1.34
C SER A 19 -28.95 -21.26 -2.06
N LEU A 20 -28.90 -22.43 -1.43
CA LEU A 20 -28.49 -23.69 -2.04
C LEU A 20 -29.49 -23.94 -3.16
N VAL A 21 -29.21 -23.33 -4.32
CA VAL A 21 -29.88 -23.63 -5.57
C VAL A 21 -29.55 -25.09 -5.84
N VAL A 22 -30.58 -25.91 -5.86
CA VAL A 22 -30.54 -27.29 -6.31
C VAL A 22 -29.97 -27.28 -7.73
N ALA A 23 -28.67 -27.54 -7.84
CA ALA A 23 -27.96 -27.58 -9.12
C ALA A 23 -28.43 -28.85 -9.86
N SER A 24 -29.50 -28.68 -10.64
CA SER A 24 -29.75 -29.44 -11.86
C SER A 24 -28.42 -29.63 -12.60
N CYS A 25 -28.16 -30.85 -13.09
CA CYS A 25 -26.98 -31.21 -13.88
C CYS A 25 -26.91 -30.37 -15.16
N ALA A 26 -26.50 -29.12 -15.04
CA ALA A 26 -26.23 -28.26 -16.18
C ALA A 26 -24.98 -28.81 -16.90
N PRO A 27 -24.99 -28.85 -18.25
CA PRO A 27 -23.82 -29.27 -19.00
C PRO A 27 -22.61 -28.45 -18.57
N LYS A 28 -21.50 -29.13 -18.31
CA LYS A 28 -20.24 -28.53 -17.85
C LYS A 28 -19.94 -27.30 -18.71
N SER A 29 -20.03 -26.12 -18.10
CA SER A 29 -19.89 -24.88 -18.85
C SER A 29 -18.51 -24.84 -19.51
N LYS A 30 -18.45 -24.46 -20.78
CA LYS A 30 -17.22 -24.42 -21.57
C LYS A 30 -16.35 -23.23 -21.14
N THR A 31 -15.84 -23.25 -19.92
CA THR A 31 -14.90 -22.24 -19.41
C THR A 31 -13.64 -22.16 -20.26
N ASP A 32 -13.23 -23.28 -20.86
CA ASP A 32 -12.10 -23.38 -21.79
C ASP A 32 -12.27 -22.52 -23.07
N GLU A 33 -13.50 -22.12 -23.44
CA GLU A 33 -13.77 -21.30 -24.63
C GLU A 33 -13.92 -19.80 -24.32
N ALA A 34 -14.02 -19.40 -23.05
CA ALA A 34 -14.27 -18.01 -22.67
C ALA A 34 -12.99 -17.15 -22.75
N ASN A 35 -13.02 -16.17 -23.65
CA ASN A 35 -11.96 -15.20 -23.91
C ASN A 35 -12.55 -13.82 -24.27
N GLY A 36 -11.71 -12.78 -24.36
CA GLY A 36 -12.11 -11.39 -24.56
C GLY A 36 -12.54 -10.72 -23.26
N ASP A 37 -13.56 -9.87 -23.34
CA ASP A 37 -14.16 -9.24 -22.17
C ASP A 37 -15.24 -10.17 -21.60
N VAL A 38 -15.05 -10.60 -20.35
CA VAL A 38 -15.86 -11.65 -19.72
C VAL A 38 -16.55 -11.11 -18.47
N ALA A 39 -17.87 -11.26 -18.39
CA ALA A 39 -18.63 -10.90 -17.19
C ALA A 39 -18.48 -11.99 -16.11
N VAL A 40 -18.04 -11.61 -14.91
CA VAL A 40 -17.83 -12.51 -13.77
C VAL A 40 -18.42 -11.90 -12.50
N GLN A 41 -19.04 -12.74 -11.67
CA GLN A 41 -19.54 -12.34 -10.37
C GLN A 41 -18.42 -12.40 -9.31
N ILE A 42 -18.11 -11.28 -8.67
CA ILE A 42 -17.07 -11.19 -7.63
C ILE A 42 -17.51 -10.35 -6.43
N ALA A 43 -16.82 -10.46 -5.30
CA ALA A 43 -16.97 -9.55 -4.18
C ALA A 43 -16.16 -8.26 -4.42
N THR A 44 -16.81 -7.10 -4.30
CA THR A 44 -16.18 -5.77 -4.44
C THR A 44 -16.79 -4.76 -3.46
N PRO A 45 -16.06 -3.72 -3.07
CA PRO A 45 -16.65 -2.62 -2.31
C PRO A 45 -17.74 -1.91 -3.14
N THR A 46 -18.94 -1.71 -2.58
CA THR A 46 -20.00 -0.85 -3.15
C THR A 46 -19.89 0.58 -2.65
N SER A 47 -19.29 0.75 -1.48
CA SER A 47 -19.05 2.02 -0.83
C SER A 47 -17.86 1.89 0.12
N ALA A 48 -17.44 3.00 0.75
CA ALA A 48 -16.43 2.97 1.78
C ALA A 48 -16.82 2.12 3.01
N THR A 49 -18.09 1.72 3.15
CA THR A 49 -18.61 1.02 4.33
C THR A 49 -19.28 -0.31 4.01
N GLU A 50 -19.20 -0.80 2.76
CA GLU A 50 -19.93 -2.00 2.36
C GLU A 50 -19.19 -2.75 1.25
N TYR A 51 -19.18 -4.08 1.38
CA TYR A 51 -18.82 -5.03 0.32
C TYR A 51 -20.06 -5.77 -0.14
N SER A 52 -20.18 -5.97 -1.44
CA SER A 52 -21.24 -6.81 -2.00
C SER A 52 -20.73 -7.62 -3.18
N VAL A 53 -21.50 -8.64 -3.54
CA VAL A 53 -21.22 -9.46 -4.73
C VAL A 53 -21.83 -8.78 -5.95
N GLN A 54 -20.99 -8.44 -6.92
CA GLN A 54 -21.36 -7.72 -8.15
C GLN A 54 -20.92 -8.48 -9.39
N VAL A 55 -21.63 -8.30 -10.50
CA VAL A 55 -21.16 -8.76 -11.82
C VAL A 55 -20.28 -7.67 -12.42
N VAL A 56 -19.01 -7.97 -12.63
CA VAL A 56 -18.02 -7.07 -13.23
C VAL A 56 -17.54 -7.61 -14.56
N THR A 57 -16.86 -6.77 -15.34
CA THR A 57 -16.20 -7.21 -16.58
C THR A 57 -14.70 -7.37 -16.36
N LEU A 58 -14.19 -8.59 -16.57
CA LEU A 58 -12.77 -8.88 -16.69
C LEU A 58 -12.32 -8.61 -18.12
N LYS A 59 -11.48 -7.59 -18.32
CA LYS A 59 -11.06 -7.13 -19.64
C LYS A 59 -9.90 -7.96 -20.20
N GLY A 60 -9.94 -8.27 -21.49
CA GLY A 60 -8.81 -8.89 -22.20
C GLY A 60 -8.37 -10.26 -21.64
N ILE A 61 -9.33 -11.08 -21.20
CA ILE A 61 -9.08 -12.46 -20.78
C ILE A 61 -8.67 -13.28 -22.01
N LYS A 62 -7.55 -13.99 -21.91
CA LYS A 62 -7.11 -14.96 -22.93
C LYS A 62 -7.64 -16.35 -22.61
N ASN A 63 -7.73 -16.68 -21.33
CA ASN A 63 -8.17 -17.98 -20.85
C ASN A 63 -8.86 -17.83 -19.48
N LEU A 64 -10.18 -17.92 -19.43
CA LEU A 64 -10.93 -17.79 -18.17
C LEU A 64 -10.58 -18.89 -17.16
N LYS A 65 -10.27 -20.11 -17.62
CA LYS A 65 -9.91 -21.22 -16.74
C LYS A 65 -8.63 -20.99 -15.96
N GLU A 66 -7.71 -20.17 -16.46
CA GLU A 66 -6.50 -19.76 -15.72
C GLU A 66 -6.63 -18.33 -15.19
N VAL A 67 -7.77 -17.67 -15.47
CA VAL A 67 -8.01 -16.23 -15.29
C VAL A 67 -6.80 -15.42 -15.78
N ALA A 68 -6.23 -15.84 -16.90
CA ALA A 68 -5.02 -15.26 -17.48
C ALA A 68 -5.39 -14.35 -18.65
N GLY A 69 -4.72 -13.20 -18.76
CA GLY A 69 -5.05 -12.19 -19.76
C GLY A 69 -4.03 -11.07 -19.87
N ALA A 70 -4.50 -9.88 -20.20
CA ALA A 70 -3.65 -8.70 -20.39
C ALA A 70 -3.00 -8.19 -19.09
N PHE A 71 -3.66 -8.41 -17.94
CA PHE A 71 -3.29 -7.74 -16.69
C PHE A 71 -2.62 -8.66 -15.67
N VAL A 72 -2.96 -9.95 -15.63
CA VAL A 72 -2.43 -10.89 -14.62
C VAL A 72 -2.07 -12.23 -15.22
N LYS A 73 -1.01 -12.84 -14.69
CA LYS A 73 -0.61 -14.23 -14.84
C LYS A 73 -0.52 -14.86 -13.45
N PHE A 74 -1.40 -15.81 -13.16
CA PHE A 74 -1.46 -16.48 -11.85
C PHE A 74 -0.52 -17.69 -11.76
N PHE A 75 -0.04 -17.94 -10.55
CA PHE A 75 0.72 -19.13 -10.15
C PHE A 75 0.14 -19.68 -8.85
N TYR A 76 -0.03 -20.99 -8.75
CA TYR A 76 -0.57 -21.65 -7.57
C TYR A 76 0.55 -22.19 -6.68
N ALA A 77 0.51 -21.86 -5.39
CA ALA A 77 1.55 -22.23 -4.41
C ALA A 77 2.97 -22.11 -4.99
N PRO A 78 3.33 -20.96 -5.58
CA PRO A 78 4.55 -20.85 -6.37
C PRO A 78 5.80 -20.96 -5.51
N GLY A 79 6.85 -21.53 -6.10
CA GLY A 79 8.22 -21.26 -5.68
C GLY A 79 8.75 -20.00 -6.36
N ALA A 80 9.93 -19.54 -5.98
CA ALA A 80 10.61 -18.40 -6.60
C ALA A 80 12.04 -18.76 -7.02
N ASN A 81 12.50 -18.19 -8.13
CA ASN A 81 13.90 -18.20 -8.54
C ASN A 81 14.29 -16.84 -9.14
N GLU A 82 15.54 -16.72 -9.62
CA GLU A 82 16.05 -15.47 -10.23
C GLU A 82 15.26 -15.00 -11.46
N GLN A 83 14.52 -15.89 -12.12
CA GLN A 83 13.71 -15.59 -13.30
C GLN A 83 12.26 -15.22 -12.95
N GLY A 84 11.86 -15.32 -11.69
CA GLY A 84 10.52 -14.96 -11.20
C GLY A 84 9.82 -16.11 -10.47
N LEU A 85 8.49 -16.11 -10.54
CA LEU A 85 7.68 -17.18 -9.95
C LEU A 85 7.74 -18.45 -10.79
N THR A 86 7.79 -19.59 -10.11
CA THR A 86 7.75 -20.94 -10.67
C THR A 86 6.50 -21.66 -10.18
N GLY A 87 5.99 -22.60 -10.97
CA GLY A 87 4.77 -23.35 -10.66
C GLY A 87 3.79 -23.38 -11.83
N SER A 88 2.75 -24.19 -11.69
CA SER A 88 1.65 -24.25 -12.67
C SER A 88 0.68 -23.10 -12.49
N ALA A 89 0.03 -22.70 -13.59
CA ALA A 89 -1.14 -21.83 -13.51
C ALA A 89 -2.27 -22.55 -12.72
N PRO A 90 -2.93 -21.89 -11.75
CA PRO A 90 -4.11 -22.43 -11.09
C PRO A 90 -5.23 -22.64 -12.11
N ARG A 91 -6.10 -23.63 -11.85
CA ARG A 91 -7.32 -23.85 -12.61
C ARG A 91 -8.50 -23.31 -11.82
N ALA A 92 -9.10 -22.25 -12.32
CA ALA A 92 -10.32 -21.69 -11.80
C ALA A 92 -11.55 -22.51 -12.26
N HIS A 93 -12.53 -22.56 -11.38
CA HIS A 93 -13.79 -23.26 -11.55
C HIS A 93 -14.94 -22.25 -11.55
N PHE A 94 -15.67 -22.21 -12.66
CA PHE A 94 -16.81 -21.34 -12.85
C PHE A 94 -18.04 -22.11 -13.31
N THR A 95 -19.21 -21.69 -12.85
CA THR A 95 -20.50 -22.05 -13.45
C THR A 95 -21.01 -20.87 -14.25
N LYS A 96 -21.44 -21.11 -15.49
CA LYS A 96 -22.07 -20.07 -16.31
C LYS A 96 -23.51 -19.85 -15.86
N ALA A 97 -23.85 -18.62 -15.49
CA ALA A 97 -25.18 -18.16 -15.13
C ALA A 97 -25.67 -17.15 -16.18
N SER A 98 -26.57 -17.57 -17.08
CA SER A 98 -27.07 -16.75 -18.19
C SER A 98 -25.93 -16.12 -19.02
N SER A 99 -25.60 -14.85 -18.76
CA SER A 99 -24.59 -14.05 -19.46
C SER A 99 -23.27 -13.85 -18.70
N PHE A 100 -23.13 -14.34 -17.47
CA PHE A 100 -21.91 -14.17 -16.66
C PHE A 100 -21.43 -15.50 -16.04
N PHE A 101 -20.24 -15.49 -15.48
CA PHE A 101 -19.64 -16.62 -14.80
C PHE A 101 -19.62 -16.41 -13.29
N VAL A 102 -19.93 -17.46 -12.53
CA VAL A 102 -19.91 -17.45 -11.06
C VAL A 102 -18.79 -18.37 -10.58
N PRO A 103 -17.79 -17.87 -9.83
CA PRO A 103 -16.78 -18.71 -9.22
C PRO A 103 -17.43 -19.75 -8.31
N THR A 104 -17.01 -21.02 -8.40
CA THR A 104 -17.58 -22.11 -7.58
C THR A 104 -16.76 -22.45 -6.35
N ASP A 105 -15.57 -21.86 -6.20
CA ASP A 105 -14.71 -21.99 -5.03
C ASP A 105 -14.00 -20.67 -4.71
N LEU A 106 -13.37 -20.62 -3.54
CA LEU A 106 -12.72 -19.41 -3.04
C LEU A 106 -11.52 -19.02 -3.92
N VAL A 107 -10.67 -19.95 -4.34
CA VAL A 107 -9.49 -19.63 -5.17
C VAL A 107 -9.90 -18.97 -6.49
N SER A 108 -10.95 -19.47 -7.12
CA SER A 108 -11.50 -18.90 -8.35
C SER A 108 -12.07 -17.48 -8.13
N MET A 109 -12.71 -17.26 -6.98
CA MET A 109 -13.18 -15.93 -6.55
C MET A 109 -11.99 -14.97 -6.35
N GLN A 110 -10.94 -15.42 -5.65
CA GLN A 110 -9.71 -14.64 -5.43
C GLN A 110 -9.05 -14.25 -6.75
N MET A 111 -8.88 -15.20 -7.67
CA MET A 111 -8.27 -14.94 -8.98
C MET A 111 -9.08 -13.91 -9.78
N ALA A 112 -10.41 -14.05 -9.83
CA ALA A 112 -11.27 -13.11 -10.55
C ALA A 112 -11.24 -11.70 -9.91
N THR A 113 -11.29 -11.61 -8.58
CA THR A 113 -11.23 -10.34 -7.84
C THR A 113 -9.88 -9.65 -8.02
N ILE A 114 -8.77 -10.38 -7.88
CA ILE A 114 -7.43 -9.82 -8.11
C ILE A 114 -7.31 -9.33 -9.56
N TYR A 115 -7.72 -10.13 -10.54
CA TYR A 115 -7.66 -9.71 -11.95
C TYR A 115 -8.44 -8.40 -12.18
N PHE A 116 -9.67 -8.31 -11.66
CA PHE A 116 -10.50 -7.12 -11.77
C PHE A 116 -9.86 -5.87 -11.14
N HIS A 117 -9.25 -6.02 -9.96
CA HIS A 117 -8.57 -4.88 -9.34
C HIS A 117 -7.28 -4.52 -10.07
N MET A 118 -6.51 -5.49 -10.56
CA MET A 118 -5.28 -5.24 -11.30
C MET A 118 -5.51 -4.52 -12.64
N GLN A 119 -6.60 -4.82 -13.37
CA GLN A 119 -6.94 -4.03 -14.57
C GLN A 119 -7.28 -2.57 -14.23
N ASN A 120 -7.98 -2.33 -13.13
CA ASN A 120 -8.36 -0.99 -12.71
C ASN A 120 -7.14 -0.22 -12.16
N LEU A 121 -6.21 -0.91 -11.51
CA LEU A 121 -4.93 -0.36 -11.08
C LEU A 121 -4.02 -0.03 -12.27
N ALA A 122 -4.03 -0.82 -13.35
CA ALA A 122 -3.33 -0.47 -14.58
C ALA A 122 -3.88 0.83 -15.22
N GLU A 123 -5.21 1.00 -15.21
CA GLU A 123 -5.85 2.25 -15.65
C GLU A 123 -5.50 3.42 -14.73
N LEU A 124 -5.51 3.20 -13.41
CA LEU A 124 -5.10 4.20 -12.43
C LEU A 124 -3.64 4.63 -12.65
N ASP A 125 -2.72 3.68 -12.87
CA ASP A 125 -1.30 3.96 -13.14
C ASP A 125 -1.17 4.91 -14.33
N ILE A 126 -1.85 4.64 -15.45
CA ILE A 126 -1.85 5.55 -16.61
C ILE A 126 -2.41 6.93 -16.21
N PHE A 127 -3.53 6.93 -15.49
CA PHE A 127 -4.26 8.14 -15.13
C PHE A 127 -3.47 9.10 -14.22
N VAL A 128 -2.61 8.57 -13.35
CA VAL A 128 -1.74 9.32 -12.44
C VAL A 128 -0.30 9.49 -12.97
N GLY A 129 -0.02 9.08 -14.22
CA GLY A 129 1.31 9.23 -14.82
C GLY A 129 2.36 8.22 -14.35
N ALA A 130 1.92 7.11 -13.75
CA ALA A 130 2.71 5.91 -13.47
C ALA A 130 2.67 4.85 -14.60
N GLY A 131 1.95 5.14 -15.70
CA GLY A 131 1.86 4.25 -16.85
C GLY A 131 3.23 3.83 -17.38
N GLY A 132 3.41 2.54 -17.65
CA GLY A 132 4.67 1.97 -18.16
C GLY A 132 5.75 1.71 -17.11
N ILE A 133 5.55 2.07 -15.83
CA ILE A 133 6.46 1.69 -14.75
C ILE A 133 6.31 0.20 -14.46
N ASN A 134 5.07 -0.26 -14.34
CA ASN A 134 4.77 -1.68 -14.18
C ASN A 134 4.70 -2.41 -15.53
N THR A 135 5.19 -3.65 -15.53
CA THR A 135 5.09 -4.57 -16.68
C THR A 135 3.83 -5.41 -16.52
N TRP A 136 3.11 -5.58 -17.62
CA TRP A 136 1.85 -6.32 -17.70
C TRP A 136 1.99 -7.49 -18.69
N PRO A 137 1.41 -8.67 -18.44
CA PRO A 137 0.66 -9.03 -17.23
C PRO A 137 1.57 -9.17 -16.00
N ARG A 138 1.02 -8.87 -14.82
CA ARG A 138 1.72 -9.00 -13.53
C ARG A 138 1.71 -10.45 -13.07
N SER A 139 2.83 -10.91 -12.50
CA SER A 139 2.92 -12.21 -11.85
C SER A 139 2.24 -12.16 -10.48
N VAL A 140 1.29 -13.06 -10.24
CA VAL A 140 0.58 -13.15 -8.96
C VAL A 140 0.60 -14.59 -8.44
N GLY A 141 1.12 -14.78 -7.23
CA GLY A 141 1.03 -16.03 -6.49
C GLY A 141 -0.23 -16.07 -5.63
N VAL A 142 -1.01 -17.15 -5.75
CA VAL A 142 -2.13 -17.47 -4.85
C VAL A 142 -1.81 -18.73 -4.05
N GLU A 143 -2.32 -18.82 -2.83
CA GLU A 143 -1.99 -19.90 -1.88
C GLU A 143 -0.47 -20.07 -1.69
N THR A 144 0.24 -18.93 -1.70
CA THR A 144 1.70 -18.89 -1.58
C THR A 144 2.14 -19.51 -0.26
N GLN A 145 3.00 -20.52 -0.33
CA GLN A 145 3.59 -21.15 0.84
C GLN A 145 4.90 -20.42 1.19
N ILE A 146 5.04 -20.04 2.46
CA ILE A 146 6.27 -19.44 2.98
C ILE A 146 6.79 -20.32 4.11
N ASP A 147 8.06 -20.72 4.00
CA ASP A 147 8.73 -21.50 5.02
C ASP A 147 9.12 -20.64 6.23
N GLY A 148 9.15 -21.25 7.43
CA GLY A 148 9.89 -20.72 8.59
C GLY A 148 9.22 -19.62 9.41
N ASN A 149 8.11 -18.99 8.97
CA ASN A 149 7.41 -17.98 9.77
C ASN A 149 5.88 -18.14 9.69
N TYR A 150 5.27 -18.61 10.78
CA TYR A 150 3.82 -18.81 10.88
C TYR A 150 3.01 -17.55 10.54
N TYR A 151 3.45 -16.38 11.02
CA TYR A 151 2.77 -15.11 10.79
C TYR A 151 2.84 -14.64 9.34
N MET A 152 3.94 -14.94 8.64
CA MET A 152 4.05 -14.62 7.22
C MET A 152 3.32 -15.63 6.34
N SER A 153 3.25 -16.89 6.78
CA SER A 153 2.67 -17.99 5.99
C SER A 153 1.14 -17.93 5.90
N ARG A 154 0.46 -17.06 6.66
CA ARG A 154 -1.00 -16.97 6.71
C ARG A 154 -1.47 -15.53 6.91
N ASN A 155 -2.68 -15.23 6.42
CA ASN A 155 -3.36 -13.96 6.66
C ASN A 155 -2.50 -12.74 6.27
N ASN A 156 -1.76 -12.86 5.18
CA ASN A 156 -0.90 -11.80 4.69
C ASN A 156 -0.97 -11.65 3.16
N ALA A 157 -0.46 -10.54 2.67
CA ALA A 157 -0.03 -10.38 1.29
C ALA A 157 1.28 -9.58 1.28
N PHE A 158 2.05 -9.71 0.21
CA PHE A 158 3.26 -8.94 0.04
C PHE A 158 3.65 -8.86 -1.43
N TYR A 159 4.28 -7.76 -1.80
CA TYR A 159 5.02 -7.64 -3.05
C TYR A 159 6.49 -8.05 -2.86
N ASN A 160 6.97 -8.93 -3.74
CA ASN A 160 8.38 -9.34 -3.81
C ASN A 160 9.09 -8.62 -4.96
N GLY A 161 10.06 -7.77 -4.62
CA GLY A 161 10.86 -6.99 -5.58
C GLY A 161 11.82 -7.81 -6.44
N GLN A 162 12.34 -8.94 -5.94
CA GLN A 162 13.23 -9.82 -6.72
C GLN A 162 12.47 -10.50 -7.86
N THR A 163 11.29 -11.05 -7.57
CA THR A 163 10.47 -11.73 -8.58
C THR A 163 9.50 -10.82 -9.34
N ASP A 164 9.44 -9.53 -8.97
CA ASP A 164 8.45 -8.54 -9.45
C ASP A 164 7.01 -9.07 -9.38
N ALA A 165 6.64 -9.69 -8.25
CA ALA A 165 5.39 -10.43 -8.11
C ALA A 165 4.63 -10.07 -6.83
N MET A 166 3.30 -10.18 -6.89
CA MET A 166 2.43 -10.05 -5.72
C MET A 166 2.07 -11.45 -5.19
N MET A 167 2.18 -11.64 -3.89
CA MET A 167 2.02 -12.93 -3.25
C MET A 167 0.90 -12.86 -2.24
N PHE A 168 -0.12 -13.67 -2.42
CA PHE A 168 -1.21 -13.85 -1.47
C PHE A 168 -1.05 -15.22 -0.81
N VAL A 169 -0.90 -15.22 0.51
CA VAL A 169 -0.77 -16.46 1.31
C VAL A 169 -2.15 -16.95 1.75
N PRO A 170 -2.29 -18.22 2.19
CA PRO A 170 -3.56 -18.74 2.69
C PRO A 170 -4.18 -17.85 3.77
N PHE A 171 -5.48 -17.56 3.64
CA PHE A 171 -6.24 -16.79 4.63
C PHE A 171 -7.11 -17.73 5.46
N THR A 172 -7.01 -17.63 6.78
CA THR A 172 -7.62 -18.56 7.74
C THR A 172 -8.45 -17.88 8.83
N LEU A 173 -8.62 -16.55 8.78
CA LEU A 173 -9.54 -15.84 9.65
C LEU A 173 -10.98 -15.92 9.12
N GLY A 174 -11.96 -15.55 9.97
CA GLY A 174 -13.38 -15.53 9.60
C GLY A 174 -13.82 -14.28 8.82
N ASP A 175 -12.90 -13.34 8.58
CA ASP A 175 -13.13 -12.06 7.91
C ASP A 175 -12.98 -12.18 6.38
N LEU A 176 -13.06 -11.05 5.65
CA LEU A 176 -12.87 -11.05 4.19
C LEU A 176 -11.41 -11.44 3.86
N PRO A 177 -11.17 -12.48 3.05
CA PRO A 177 -9.81 -12.83 2.64
C PRO A 177 -9.06 -11.64 2.03
N ILE A 178 -7.78 -11.49 2.35
CA ILE A 178 -6.95 -10.36 1.89
C ILE A 178 -6.94 -10.22 0.37
N SER A 179 -6.90 -11.35 -0.34
CA SER A 179 -6.99 -11.42 -1.81
C SER A 179 -8.33 -10.95 -2.39
N LEU A 180 -9.34 -10.69 -1.56
CA LEU A 180 -10.62 -10.09 -1.96
C LEU A 180 -10.75 -8.62 -1.52
N ASN A 181 -9.77 -8.10 -0.77
CA ASN A 181 -9.80 -6.74 -0.26
C ASN A 181 -9.16 -5.77 -1.27
N ALA A 182 -10.01 -4.96 -1.90
CA ALA A 182 -9.60 -4.01 -2.93
C ALA A 182 -8.49 -3.05 -2.48
N GLY A 183 -8.56 -2.60 -1.22
CA GLY A 183 -7.57 -1.66 -0.68
C GLY A 183 -6.22 -2.32 -0.39
N ILE A 184 -6.22 -3.57 0.10
CA ILE A 184 -4.96 -4.31 0.29
C ILE A 184 -4.33 -4.68 -1.05
N ILE A 185 -5.12 -5.09 -2.06
CA ILE A 185 -4.58 -5.34 -3.40
C ILE A 185 -3.91 -4.08 -3.98
N ALA A 186 -4.54 -2.91 -3.80
CA ALA A 186 -3.97 -1.63 -4.22
C ALA A 186 -2.72 -1.23 -3.42
N HIS A 187 -2.69 -1.49 -2.12
CA HIS A 187 -1.52 -1.33 -1.25
C HIS A 187 -0.34 -2.18 -1.75
N GLU A 188 -0.56 -3.47 -1.99
CA GLU A 188 0.47 -4.38 -2.49
C GLU A 188 0.94 -4.01 -3.91
N HIS A 189 0.03 -3.53 -4.77
CA HIS A 189 0.40 -2.99 -6.08
C HIS A 189 1.32 -1.77 -5.94
N PHE A 190 1.06 -0.88 -4.99
CA PHE A 190 1.88 0.32 -4.81
C PHE A 190 3.34 0.01 -4.47
N HIS A 191 3.61 -1.01 -3.65
CA HIS A 191 4.98 -1.44 -3.34
C HIS A 191 5.82 -1.72 -4.60
N SER A 192 5.19 -2.16 -5.70
CA SER A 192 5.87 -2.33 -6.97
C SER A 192 6.33 -1.02 -7.61
N LEU A 193 5.52 0.05 -7.50
CA LEU A 193 5.89 1.38 -7.97
C LEU A 193 7.04 1.93 -7.14
N PHE A 194 6.94 1.82 -5.81
CA PHE A 194 7.99 2.25 -4.90
C PHE A 194 9.30 1.51 -5.17
N TYR A 195 9.25 0.18 -5.30
CA TYR A 195 10.44 -0.61 -5.60
C TYR A 195 11.08 -0.19 -6.92
N LYS A 196 10.30 -0.06 -8.00
CA LYS A 196 10.86 0.24 -9.33
C LYS A 196 11.41 1.64 -9.45
N LEU A 197 10.79 2.61 -8.76
CA LEU A 197 11.23 4.00 -8.81
C LEU A 197 12.32 4.34 -7.79
N VAL A 198 12.32 3.71 -6.62
CA VAL A 198 13.17 4.11 -5.48
C VAL A 198 14.20 3.04 -5.13
N ILE A 199 13.75 1.83 -4.76
CA ILE A 199 14.63 0.78 -4.22
C ILE A 199 15.55 0.20 -5.30
N LYS A 200 15.00 -0.21 -6.44
CA LYS A 200 15.74 -0.86 -7.53
C LYS A 200 16.89 0.01 -8.07
N PRO A 201 16.72 1.32 -8.33
CA PRO A 201 17.84 2.19 -8.71
C PRO A 201 18.94 2.26 -7.66
N ALA A 202 18.59 2.30 -6.37
CA ALA A 202 19.54 2.37 -5.27
C ALA A 202 20.31 1.04 -5.09
N VAL A 203 19.62 -0.11 -5.17
CA VAL A 203 20.26 -1.44 -5.20
C VAL A 203 21.22 -1.56 -6.39
N ALA A 204 20.82 -1.09 -7.57
CA ALA A 204 21.70 -1.10 -8.76
C ALA A 204 22.95 -0.21 -8.63
N LYS A 205 22.96 0.70 -7.64
CA LYS A 205 24.10 1.56 -7.30
C LYS A 205 24.84 1.11 -6.03
N ASN A 206 24.53 -0.08 -5.52
CA ASN A 206 25.09 -0.64 -4.29
C ASN A 206 24.92 0.27 -3.06
N ILE A 207 23.83 1.05 -3.03
CA ILE A 207 23.49 1.82 -1.83
C ILE A 207 22.99 0.81 -0.79
N PRO A 208 23.52 0.83 0.44
CA PRO A 208 23.13 -0.13 1.47
C PRO A 208 21.72 0.20 1.96
N ILE A 209 20.73 -0.35 1.28
CA ILE A 209 19.33 -0.39 1.68
C ILE A 209 18.84 -1.82 1.53
N THR A 210 17.87 -2.24 2.34
CA THR A 210 17.35 -3.60 2.22
C THR A 210 16.65 -3.76 0.88
N ASN A 211 16.93 -4.86 0.18
CA ASN A 211 16.33 -5.16 -1.13
C ASN A 211 14.84 -5.55 -1.01
N SER A 212 14.36 -5.77 0.21
CA SER A 212 12.98 -6.11 0.48
C SER A 212 12.06 -4.92 0.26
N ALA A 213 11.38 -4.93 -0.89
CA ALA A 213 10.26 -4.03 -1.21
C ALA A 213 9.05 -4.16 -0.28
N SER A 214 9.00 -5.21 0.55
CA SER A 214 7.97 -5.46 1.54
C SER A 214 8.60 -5.55 2.94
N ILE A 215 7.91 -5.10 3.97
CA ILE A 215 8.34 -5.34 5.35
C ILE A 215 8.39 -6.84 5.69
N HIS A 216 7.70 -7.68 4.90
CA HIS A 216 7.56 -9.08 5.22
C HIS A 216 8.69 -9.96 4.67
N ALA A 217 9.41 -9.63 3.60
CA ALA A 217 10.16 -10.65 2.85
C ALA A 217 11.47 -11.20 3.49
N GLU A 218 11.97 -10.65 4.61
CA GLU A 218 13.31 -10.98 5.12
C GLU A 218 13.36 -11.25 6.63
N THR A 219 12.69 -12.30 7.13
CA THR A 219 12.92 -12.76 8.52
C THR A 219 13.37 -14.21 8.67
N ALA A 220 13.65 -14.90 7.55
CA ALA A 220 13.88 -16.35 7.53
C ALA A 220 15.36 -16.78 7.38
N THR A 221 16.34 -15.98 7.82
CA THR A 221 17.68 -16.53 8.08
C THR A 221 17.81 -16.89 9.55
N THR A 222 17.46 -18.14 9.86
CA THR A 222 17.60 -18.78 11.18
C THR A 222 19.01 -19.26 11.52
N ASP A 223 20.01 -18.94 10.69
CA ASP A 223 21.38 -19.38 10.98
C ASP A 223 22.02 -18.46 12.00
N ASP A 224 22.04 -18.90 13.26
CA ASP A 224 23.15 -18.85 14.23
C ASP A 224 24.17 -17.70 14.08
N LYS A 225 23.73 -16.50 13.73
CA LYS A 225 24.49 -15.27 13.95
C LYS A 225 24.49 -15.09 15.45
N VAL A 226 25.51 -15.69 16.05
CA VAL A 226 25.98 -15.50 17.42
C VAL A 226 25.54 -14.12 17.86
N ILE A 227 24.74 -14.08 18.93
CA ILE A 227 24.32 -12.86 19.63
C ILE A 227 25.60 -12.17 20.09
N LYS A 228 26.25 -11.44 19.18
CA LYS A 228 27.05 -10.31 19.57
C LYS A 228 25.98 -9.34 20.04
N ILE A 229 25.83 -9.21 21.36
CA ILE A 229 25.41 -7.94 21.94
C ILE A 229 26.35 -6.95 21.28
N GLN A 230 25.88 -6.29 20.22
CA GLN A 230 26.75 -5.48 19.39
C GLN A 230 27.25 -4.38 20.30
N SER A 231 28.57 -4.33 20.47
CA SER A 231 29.27 -3.08 20.67
C SER A 231 28.61 -2.02 19.78
N GLN A 232 28.36 -0.82 20.33
CA GLN A 232 27.72 0.32 19.66
C GLN A 232 27.85 0.28 18.13
N LEU A 233 26.71 0.36 17.42
CA LEU A 233 26.71 0.44 15.95
C LEU A 233 27.63 1.56 15.48
N SER A 234 28.39 1.31 14.42
CA SER A 234 29.14 2.34 13.72
C SER A 234 28.22 3.42 13.15
N GLU A 235 28.76 4.60 12.82
CA GLU A 235 27.96 5.69 12.24
C GLU A 235 27.30 5.26 10.91
N ASP A 236 28.02 4.53 10.05
CA ASP A 236 27.49 3.98 8.80
C ASP A 236 26.36 2.98 9.04
N GLU A 237 26.49 2.06 10.01
CA GLU A 237 25.42 1.12 10.36
C GLU A 237 24.18 1.86 10.92
N ARG A 238 24.38 2.90 11.73
CA ARG A 238 23.26 3.72 12.24
C ARG A 238 22.56 4.45 11.10
N ALA A 239 23.31 5.04 10.18
CA ALA A 239 22.76 5.70 8.99
C ALA A 239 22.00 4.72 8.09
N HIS A 240 22.53 3.51 7.90
CA HIS A 240 21.86 2.42 7.20
C HIS A 240 20.50 2.09 7.83
N TYR A 241 20.45 1.75 9.12
CA TYR A 241 19.19 1.44 9.80
C TYR A 241 18.21 2.61 9.80
N PHE A 242 18.71 3.85 9.94
CA PHE A 242 17.89 5.05 9.86
C PHE A 242 17.22 5.16 8.48
N ASN A 243 18.02 5.11 7.41
CA ASN A 243 17.53 5.28 6.05
C ASN A 243 16.59 4.15 5.65
N ASP A 244 16.92 2.91 6.00
CA ASP A 244 16.09 1.74 5.73
C ASP A 244 14.73 1.85 6.45
N THR A 245 14.74 2.21 7.74
CA THR A 245 13.50 2.38 8.51
C THR A 245 12.63 3.51 7.96
N LEU A 246 13.23 4.65 7.59
CA LEU A 246 12.49 5.77 6.99
C LEU A 246 11.89 5.39 5.64
N LEU A 247 12.67 4.73 4.77
CA LEU A 247 12.21 4.31 3.44
C LEU A 247 11.11 3.26 3.53
N ARG A 248 11.23 2.29 4.45
CA ARG A 248 10.15 1.33 4.75
C ARG A 248 8.90 2.05 5.23
N GLY A 249 9.03 2.99 6.16
CA GLY A 249 7.89 3.77 6.65
C GLY A 249 7.22 4.57 5.54
N GLN A 250 8.00 5.22 4.68
CA GLN A 250 7.46 5.93 3.52
C GLN A 250 6.79 4.97 2.53
N ASN A 251 7.36 3.79 2.26
CA ASN A 251 6.76 2.78 1.40
C ASN A 251 5.40 2.30 1.92
N GLU A 252 5.29 1.92 3.19
CA GLU A 252 4.03 1.49 3.82
C GLU A 252 2.98 2.61 3.86
N GLY A 253 3.39 3.81 4.26
CA GLY A 253 2.46 4.94 4.36
C GLY A 253 1.91 5.37 3.01
N LEU A 254 2.77 5.38 1.99
CA LEU A 254 2.32 5.67 0.62
C LEU A 254 1.46 4.53 0.06
N ALA A 255 1.74 3.28 0.41
CA ALA A 255 0.90 2.14 0.03
C ALA A 255 -0.49 2.21 0.68
N ASP A 256 -0.59 2.59 1.96
CA ASP A 256 -1.87 2.84 2.64
C ASP A 256 -2.63 3.99 2.02
N PHE A 257 -1.94 5.10 1.73
CA PHE A 257 -2.54 6.20 0.98
C PHE A 257 -3.05 5.74 -0.38
N TRP A 258 -2.31 4.89 -1.10
CA TRP A 258 -2.73 4.34 -2.40
C TRP A 258 -3.96 3.44 -2.29
N GLY A 259 -4.05 2.62 -1.23
CA GLY A 259 -5.22 1.82 -0.91
C GLY A 259 -6.47 2.68 -0.68
N TRP A 260 -6.34 3.78 0.06
CA TRP A 260 -7.41 4.78 0.21
C TRP A 260 -7.71 5.54 -1.08
N LEU A 261 -6.69 5.95 -1.84
CA LEU A 261 -6.86 6.65 -3.11
C LEU A 261 -7.69 5.81 -4.08
N TYR A 262 -7.47 4.49 -4.09
CA TYR A 262 -8.19 3.54 -4.94
C TYR A 262 -9.63 3.28 -4.47
N THR A 263 -9.84 3.10 -3.16
CA THR A 263 -11.13 2.64 -2.61
C THR A 263 -12.01 3.75 -2.04
N SER A 264 -11.42 4.92 -1.77
CA SER A 264 -11.98 5.99 -0.94
C SER A 264 -12.37 5.56 0.49
N ASP A 265 -11.92 4.38 0.94
CA ASP A 265 -12.17 3.84 2.28
C ASP A 265 -10.98 4.09 3.21
N ALA A 266 -11.15 4.94 4.22
CA ALA A 266 -10.08 5.31 5.16
C ALA A 266 -9.63 4.16 6.06
N ASN A 267 -10.45 3.11 6.17
CA ASN A 267 -10.23 1.96 7.04
C ASN A 267 -10.27 0.65 6.24
N PHE A 268 -9.87 0.65 4.96
CA PHE A 268 -10.01 -0.51 4.08
C PHE A 268 -9.42 -1.82 4.64
N ILE A 269 -8.42 -1.72 5.53
CA ILE A 269 -7.78 -2.88 6.16
C ILE A 269 -8.74 -3.65 7.08
N ARG A 270 -9.72 -2.99 7.71
CA ARG A 270 -10.63 -3.60 8.70
C ARG A 270 -11.41 -4.78 8.15
N TRP A 271 -11.63 -4.82 6.83
CA TRP A 271 -12.38 -5.88 6.17
C TRP A 271 -11.70 -7.24 6.29
N SER A 272 -10.36 -7.25 6.34
CA SER A 272 -9.56 -8.48 6.39
C SER A 272 -8.79 -8.64 7.70
N LEU A 273 -8.38 -7.53 8.31
CA LEU A 273 -7.53 -7.51 9.50
C LEU A 273 -8.09 -6.49 10.52
N PRO A 274 -9.27 -6.75 11.11
CA PRO A 274 -9.91 -5.81 12.03
C PRO A 274 -9.07 -5.53 13.29
N SER A 275 -8.20 -6.47 13.69
CA SER A 275 -7.34 -6.31 14.88
C SER A 275 -6.27 -5.21 14.76
N VAL A 276 -5.97 -4.74 13.54
CA VAL A 276 -4.99 -3.66 13.30
C VAL A 276 -5.65 -2.37 12.80
N GLU A 277 -6.99 -2.28 12.82
CA GLU A 277 -7.73 -1.12 12.31
C GLU A 277 -7.34 0.18 13.03
N SER A 278 -7.21 0.16 14.36
CA SER A 278 -6.88 1.34 15.16
C SER A 278 -5.55 1.98 14.75
N ASP A 279 -4.60 1.14 14.35
CA ASP A 279 -3.22 1.56 14.12
C ASP A 279 -3.01 2.01 12.67
N ARG A 280 -3.91 1.59 11.77
CA ARG A 280 -3.79 1.83 10.32
C ARG A 280 -4.95 2.62 9.71
N THR A 281 -5.92 3.08 10.50
CA THR A 281 -6.93 4.04 10.02
C THR A 281 -6.25 5.32 9.51
N LEU A 282 -6.72 5.81 8.35
CA LEU A 282 -6.28 7.08 7.77
C LEU A 282 -7.13 8.27 8.24
N THR A 283 -7.87 8.12 9.33
CA THR A 283 -8.52 9.23 10.02
C THR A 283 -7.47 9.98 10.83
N LEU A 284 -7.36 11.28 10.61
CA LEU A 284 -6.45 12.16 11.34
C LEU A 284 -7.26 12.93 12.39
N SER A 285 -6.87 12.82 13.66
CA SER A 285 -7.45 13.68 14.71
C SER A 285 -6.73 15.03 14.73
N GLU A 286 -7.39 16.08 15.23
CA GLU A 286 -6.76 17.41 15.37
C GLU A 286 -5.48 17.39 16.22
N SER A 287 -5.41 16.51 17.24
CA SER A 287 -4.21 16.35 18.07
C SER A 287 -3.04 15.70 17.33
N ASP A 288 -3.31 14.96 16.27
CA ASP A 288 -2.28 14.29 15.46
C ASP A 288 -1.79 15.18 14.30
N VAL A 289 -2.41 16.34 14.07
CA VAL A 289 -2.00 17.27 13.02
C VAL A 289 -0.61 17.84 13.33
N GLY A 290 0.33 17.61 12.42
CA GLY A 290 1.73 17.95 12.62
C GLY A 290 2.50 16.89 13.41
N ASP A 291 1.86 15.79 13.84
CA ASP A 291 2.59 14.69 14.45
C ASP A 291 3.17 13.74 13.40
N TYR A 292 4.45 13.41 13.60
CA TYR A 292 5.29 12.57 12.74
C TYR A 292 6.61 12.30 13.47
N PHE A 293 7.36 11.31 13.00
CA PHE A 293 8.64 10.92 13.56
C PHE A 293 9.75 11.82 13.02
N THR A 294 10.28 12.67 13.89
CA THR A 294 11.40 13.58 13.61
C THR A 294 12.70 12.78 13.46
N LYS A 295 13.74 13.44 12.94
CA LYS A 295 15.08 12.86 12.84
C LYS A 295 15.60 12.38 14.19
N GLU A 296 15.33 13.11 15.27
CA GLU A 296 15.73 12.74 16.63
C GLU A 296 15.01 11.47 17.10
N LYS A 297 13.68 11.40 16.93
CA LYS A 297 12.88 10.23 17.33
C LYS A 297 13.31 8.96 16.57
N LEU A 298 13.63 9.10 15.28
CA LEU A 298 14.09 7.97 14.48
C LEU A 298 15.50 7.52 14.89
N ASN A 299 16.41 8.46 15.19
CA ASN A 299 17.72 8.13 15.77
C ASN A 299 17.60 7.43 17.13
N GLU A 300 16.65 7.86 17.96
CA GLU A 300 16.35 7.20 19.24
C GLU A 300 15.85 5.76 19.00
N ALA A 301 14.95 5.54 18.05
CA ALA A 301 14.47 4.21 17.69
C ALA A 301 15.62 3.31 17.20
N VAL A 302 16.50 3.80 16.33
CA VAL A 302 17.70 3.08 15.89
C VAL A 302 18.61 2.75 17.07
N THR A 303 18.82 3.69 17.99
CA THR A 303 19.65 3.46 19.20
C THR A 303 19.01 2.41 20.12
N ASN A 304 17.71 2.51 20.36
CA ASN A 304 16.95 1.57 21.19
C ASN A 304 16.88 0.16 20.58
N SER A 305 16.96 0.06 19.25
CA SER A 305 16.98 -1.22 18.55
C SER A 305 18.23 -2.05 18.88
N GLN A 306 19.36 -1.42 19.21
CA GLN A 306 20.63 -2.09 19.55
C GLN A 306 20.52 -3.01 20.77
N ALA A 307 19.62 -2.68 21.70
CA ALA A 307 19.34 -3.50 22.88
C ALA A 307 18.38 -4.66 22.60
N LYS A 308 17.88 -4.81 21.36
CA LYS A 308 16.93 -5.86 20.98
C LYS A 308 17.68 -7.05 20.35
N ARG A 309 17.14 -8.24 20.58
CA ARG A 309 17.66 -9.48 19.97
C ARG A 309 17.58 -9.46 18.44
N ASN A 310 16.61 -8.73 17.89
CA ASN A 310 16.44 -8.54 16.45
C ASN A 310 16.07 -7.06 16.20
N PRO A 311 17.07 -6.19 15.96
CA PRO A 311 16.86 -4.78 15.66
C PRO A 311 15.97 -4.55 14.43
N GLU A 312 16.16 -5.35 13.38
CA GLU A 312 15.41 -5.27 12.12
C GLU A 312 13.91 -5.46 12.35
N ASN A 313 13.49 -6.48 13.11
CA ASN A 313 12.08 -6.70 13.43
C ASN A 313 11.46 -5.56 14.23
N TYR A 314 12.21 -4.98 15.17
CA TYR A 314 11.77 -3.83 15.94
C TYR A 314 11.56 -2.61 15.03
N LEU A 315 12.53 -2.31 14.17
CA LEU A 315 12.49 -1.19 13.24
C LEU A 315 11.45 -1.38 12.13
N ALA A 316 11.25 -2.62 11.67
CA ALA A 316 10.18 -3.00 10.74
C ALA A 316 8.79 -2.69 11.32
N SER A 317 8.57 -3.02 12.59
CA SER A 317 7.32 -2.65 13.28
C SER A 317 7.21 -1.14 13.47
N PHE A 318 8.33 -0.47 13.76
CA PHE A 318 8.39 0.98 13.92
C PHE A 318 8.04 1.74 12.63
N ALA A 319 8.42 1.19 11.48
CA ALA A 319 8.15 1.77 10.17
C ALA A 319 6.65 2.01 9.92
N TYR A 320 5.75 1.17 10.46
CA TYR A 320 4.30 1.39 10.33
C TYR A 320 3.85 2.70 10.99
N TYR A 321 4.44 3.09 12.12
CA TYR A 321 4.08 4.36 12.76
C TYR A 321 4.49 5.58 11.91
N ILE A 322 5.66 5.49 11.27
CA ILE A 322 6.11 6.50 10.30
C ILE A 322 5.13 6.55 9.12
N GLY A 323 4.80 5.39 8.56
CA GLY A 323 3.93 5.26 7.40
C GLY A 323 2.53 5.79 7.64
N THR A 324 1.88 5.40 8.74
CA THR A 324 0.52 5.84 9.06
C THR A 324 0.45 7.37 9.16
N SER A 325 1.43 8.04 9.78
CA SER A 325 1.46 9.51 9.83
C SER A 325 1.56 10.14 8.43
N HIS A 326 2.39 9.59 7.54
CA HIS A 326 2.50 10.06 6.15
C HIS A 326 1.20 9.83 5.36
N ALA A 327 0.56 8.67 5.52
CA ALA A 327 -0.68 8.33 4.84
C ALA A 327 -1.82 9.26 5.25
N ARG A 328 -1.97 9.51 6.57
CA ARG A 328 -2.95 10.46 7.13
C ARG A 328 -2.71 11.88 6.62
N PHE A 329 -1.45 12.33 6.60
CA PHE A 329 -1.08 13.62 6.04
C PHE A 329 -1.55 13.78 4.59
N LEU A 330 -1.25 12.81 3.72
CA LEU A 330 -1.63 12.90 2.30
C LEU A 330 -3.13 12.84 2.06
N LYS A 331 -3.83 11.96 2.79
CA LYS A 331 -5.29 11.91 2.74
C LYS A 331 -5.89 13.26 3.14
N GLN A 332 -5.48 13.82 4.28
CA GLN A 332 -5.99 15.11 4.73
C GLN A 332 -5.65 16.24 3.75
N LEU A 333 -4.44 16.25 3.21
CA LEU A 333 -4.04 17.23 2.21
C LEU A 333 -4.89 17.13 0.94
N THR A 334 -5.25 15.91 0.53
CA THR A 334 -6.13 15.63 -0.62
C THR A 334 -7.57 16.09 -0.34
N THR A 335 -8.13 15.80 0.84
CA THR A 335 -9.51 16.20 1.16
C THR A 335 -9.67 17.70 1.30
N LEU A 336 -8.66 18.41 1.81
CA LEU A 336 -8.65 19.88 1.86
C LEU A 336 -8.74 20.54 0.47
N GLN A 337 -8.39 19.84 -0.60
CA GLN A 337 -8.55 20.34 -1.98
C GLN A 337 -10.01 20.25 -2.47
N VAL A 338 -10.82 19.38 -1.87
CA VAL A 338 -12.24 19.22 -2.20
C VAL A 338 -13.08 20.32 -1.53
N ASP A 339 -12.76 20.66 -0.28
CA ASP A 339 -13.54 21.59 0.55
C ASP A 339 -13.60 23.02 -0.02
N GLU A 340 -12.62 23.42 -0.82
CA GLU A 340 -12.57 24.73 -1.49
C GLU A 340 -13.34 24.78 -2.82
N LYS A 341 -14.23 23.79 -3.06
CA LYS A 341 -15.09 23.66 -4.27
C LYS A 341 -14.34 23.71 -5.60
N SER A 342 -13.03 23.48 -5.58
CA SER A 342 -12.18 23.57 -6.76
C SER A 342 -12.11 22.23 -7.52
N MET A 343 -12.34 21.11 -6.83
CA MET A 343 -12.23 19.75 -7.40
C MET A 343 -13.19 18.77 -6.69
N THR A 344 -13.64 17.74 -7.40
CA THR A 344 -14.29 16.57 -6.78
C THR A 344 -13.26 15.67 -6.11
N LEU A 345 -13.67 14.79 -5.18
CA LEU A 345 -12.75 13.85 -4.53
C LEU A 345 -11.97 12.99 -5.53
N PRO A 346 -12.57 12.38 -6.57
CA PRO A 346 -11.82 11.64 -7.59
C PRO A 346 -10.79 12.49 -8.34
N GLN A 347 -11.11 13.77 -8.61
CA GLN A 347 -10.16 14.70 -9.26
C GLN A 347 -8.99 15.04 -8.33
N ALA A 348 -9.27 15.29 -7.04
CA ALA A 348 -8.23 15.56 -6.04
C ALA A 348 -7.33 14.33 -5.82
N GLN A 349 -7.93 13.14 -5.70
CA GLN A 349 -7.23 11.86 -5.61
C GLN A 349 -6.32 11.64 -6.83
N LYS A 350 -6.82 11.87 -8.05
CA LYS A 350 -6.00 11.81 -9.26
C LYS A 350 -4.78 12.72 -9.16
N ALA A 351 -5.03 14.00 -8.88
CA ALA A 351 -3.98 15.01 -8.89
C ALA A 351 -2.92 14.70 -7.82
N MET A 352 -3.34 14.29 -6.62
CA MET A 352 -2.41 13.87 -5.56
C MET A 352 -1.66 12.59 -5.93
N GLY A 353 -2.31 11.60 -6.54
CA GLY A 353 -1.63 10.40 -7.06
C GLY A 353 -0.51 10.76 -8.04
N GLY A 354 -0.75 11.73 -8.93
CA GLY A 354 0.27 12.26 -9.83
C GLY A 354 1.45 12.90 -9.08
N VAL A 355 1.17 13.71 -8.06
CA VAL A 355 2.23 14.32 -7.23
C VAL A 355 3.01 13.25 -6.45
N VAL A 356 2.36 12.19 -5.95
CA VAL A 356 3.06 11.05 -5.31
C VAL A 356 4.02 10.37 -6.28
N VAL A 357 3.64 10.15 -7.54
CA VAL A 357 4.55 9.55 -8.55
C VAL A 357 5.77 10.45 -8.78
N GLN A 358 5.59 11.77 -8.81
CA GLN A 358 6.71 12.72 -8.93
C GLN A 358 7.57 12.75 -7.67
N TYR A 359 6.95 12.63 -6.48
CA TYR A 359 7.67 12.47 -5.22
C TYR A 359 8.57 11.25 -5.26
N LEU A 360 8.10 10.08 -5.70
CA LEU A 360 8.91 8.86 -5.80
C LEU A 360 10.15 9.05 -6.68
N LYS A 361 10.03 9.80 -7.78
CA LYS A 361 11.18 10.15 -8.64
C LYS A 361 12.15 11.10 -7.94
N SER A 362 11.65 12.05 -7.15
CA SER A 362 12.49 12.95 -6.34
C SER A 362 13.20 12.19 -5.23
N LEU A 363 12.46 11.34 -4.51
CA LEU A 363 12.99 10.49 -3.45
C LEU A 363 14.09 9.58 -3.97
N SER A 364 13.91 8.97 -5.15
CA SER A 364 14.94 8.18 -5.83
C SER A 364 16.25 8.95 -5.98
N LYS A 365 16.20 10.22 -6.41
CA LYS A 365 17.39 11.07 -6.53
C LYS A 365 18.05 11.33 -5.17
N ASN A 366 17.25 11.58 -4.13
CA ASN A 366 17.75 11.81 -2.78
C ASN A 366 18.43 10.55 -2.23
N VAL A 367 17.79 9.38 -2.36
CA VAL A 367 18.37 8.08 -1.98
C VAL A 367 19.68 7.84 -2.73
N LEU A 368 19.71 8.12 -4.04
CA LEU A 368 20.91 7.98 -4.86
C LEU A 368 22.08 8.91 -4.47
N SER A 369 21.81 9.96 -3.69
CA SER A 369 22.83 10.88 -3.19
C SER A 369 23.41 10.51 -1.83
N VAL A 370 22.83 9.54 -1.12
CA VAL A 370 23.30 9.10 0.21
C VAL A 370 24.66 8.40 0.10
N GLN A 371 25.63 8.81 0.92
CA GLN A 371 26.96 8.19 1.02
C GLN A 371 27.38 7.99 2.49
N GLY A 372 28.06 6.89 2.80
CA GLY A 372 28.61 6.63 4.15
C GLY A 372 27.57 6.81 5.26
N ALA A 373 27.85 7.74 6.19
CA ALA A 373 27.02 8.06 7.34
C ALA A 373 25.87 9.07 7.05
N ASP A 374 25.61 9.40 5.78
CA ASP A 374 24.52 10.30 5.41
C ASP A 374 23.15 9.71 5.76
N THR A 375 22.27 10.55 6.31
CA THR A 375 20.87 10.21 6.56
C THR A 375 19.95 11.05 5.70
N LEU A 376 18.91 10.42 5.16
CA LEU A 376 17.78 11.12 4.56
C LEU A 376 17.10 12.05 5.59
N GLU A 377 16.48 13.13 5.11
CA GLU A 377 15.79 14.08 5.98
C GLU A 377 14.31 13.70 6.12
N THR A 378 13.83 13.51 7.35
CA THR A 378 12.42 13.16 7.65
C THR A 378 11.43 14.20 7.16
N ARG A 379 11.83 15.48 7.18
CA ARG A 379 11.00 16.61 6.73
C ARG A 379 10.88 16.73 5.21
N ASP A 380 11.75 16.09 4.43
CA ASP A 380 11.78 16.26 2.97
C ASP A 380 10.47 15.82 2.33
N PHE A 381 9.80 14.82 2.92
CA PHE A 381 8.46 14.40 2.53
C PHE A 381 7.47 15.58 2.55
N PHE A 382 7.32 16.24 3.70
CA PHE A 382 6.38 17.36 3.85
C PHE A 382 6.80 18.59 3.03
N ASN A 383 8.10 18.86 2.97
CA ASN A 383 8.66 19.93 2.14
C ASN A 383 8.29 19.74 0.66
N TYR A 384 8.42 18.51 0.15
CA TYR A 384 8.10 18.21 -1.24
C TYR A 384 6.63 18.54 -1.57
N PHE A 385 5.68 18.05 -0.77
CA PHE A 385 4.25 18.29 -1.02
C PHE A 385 3.88 19.77 -0.84
N ALA A 386 4.51 20.47 0.10
CA ALA A 386 4.34 21.92 0.24
C ALA A 386 4.77 22.66 -1.04
N GLN A 387 5.95 22.32 -1.57
CA GLN A 387 6.45 22.92 -2.81
C GLN A 387 5.60 22.54 -4.03
N ALA A 388 5.11 21.30 -4.11
CA ALA A 388 4.24 20.85 -5.19
C ALA A 388 2.94 21.67 -5.26
N LEU A 389 2.29 21.93 -4.12
CA LEU A 389 1.09 22.78 -4.05
C LEU A 389 1.40 24.24 -4.39
N GLN A 390 2.56 24.77 -4.00
CA GLN A 390 2.97 26.13 -4.38
C GLN A 390 3.18 26.28 -5.89
N ARG A 391 3.79 25.28 -6.53
CA ARG A 391 4.00 25.23 -8.00
C ARG A 391 2.73 24.92 -8.78
N SER A 392 1.61 24.71 -8.09
CA SER A 392 0.35 24.26 -8.68
C SER A 392 0.45 22.93 -9.45
N GLU A 393 1.29 22.01 -8.96
CA GLU A 393 1.58 20.76 -9.62
C GLU A 393 0.33 19.88 -9.75
N SER A 394 0.09 19.33 -10.94
CA SER A 394 -1.11 18.55 -11.28
C SER A 394 -2.44 19.28 -11.03
N GLY A 395 -2.42 20.62 -10.95
CA GLY A 395 -3.61 21.44 -10.72
C GLY A 395 -4.03 21.59 -9.25
N LEU A 396 -3.31 20.95 -8.31
CA LEU A 396 -3.49 21.19 -6.88
C LEU A 396 -3.03 22.60 -6.54
N LYS A 397 -3.74 23.32 -5.67
CA LYS A 397 -3.35 24.70 -5.31
C LYS A 397 -3.16 24.85 -3.81
N LEU A 398 -2.14 25.61 -3.44
CA LEU A 398 -2.01 26.08 -2.06
C LEU A 398 -3.09 27.13 -1.77
N ASN A 399 -3.96 26.84 -0.81
CA ASN A 399 -4.92 27.78 -0.22
C ASN A 399 -4.63 27.97 1.28
N GLU A 400 -5.44 28.80 1.94
CA GLU A 400 -5.25 29.14 3.35
C GLU A 400 -5.32 27.91 4.27
N LYS A 401 -6.30 27.01 4.07
CA LYS A 401 -6.45 25.80 4.88
C LYS A 401 -5.30 24.82 4.67
N ASN A 402 -4.91 24.57 3.41
CA ASN A 402 -3.77 23.73 3.08
C ASN A 402 -2.48 24.30 3.67
N CYS A 403 -2.29 25.62 3.60
CA CYS A 403 -1.11 26.27 4.15
C CYS A 403 -1.08 26.16 5.68
N ALA A 404 -2.19 26.45 6.37
CA ALA A 404 -2.30 26.32 7.81
C ALA A 404 -2.01 24.89 8.28
N PHE A 405 -2.53 23.90 7.55
CA PHE A 405 -2.26 22.48 7.79
C PHE A 405 -0.77 22.13 7.58
N LEU A 406 -0.19 22.51 6.44
CA LEU A 406 1.21 22.22 6.11
C LEU A 406 2.18 22.80 7.13
N ILE A 407 1.95 24.03 7.59
CA ILE A 407 2.83 24.71 8.55
C ILE A 407 2.97 23.92 9.86
N LYS A 408 1.94 23.18 10.29
CA LYS A 408 2.04 22.33 11.50
C LYS A 408 3.10 21.25 11.35
N TYR A 409 3.26 20.68 10.17
CA TYR A 409 4.32 19.71 9.88
C TYR A 409 5.67 20.39 9.66
N LEU A 410 5.70 21.45 8.86
CA LEU A 410 6.95 22.11 8.47
C LEU A 410 7.65 22.87 9.61
N ASN A 411 6.91 23.30 10.64
CA ASN A 411 7.47 24.02 11.78
C ASN A 411 7.80 23.14 12.99
N LYS A 412 7.57 21.82 12.91
CA LYS A 412 7.78 20.93 14.05
C LYS A 412 9.23 20.91 14.55
N GLU A 413 10.17 20.83 13.61
CA GLU A 413 11.62 20.80 13.89
C GLU A 413 12.25 22.20 13.75
N SER A 414 11.46 23.24 13.46
CA SER A 414 11.98 24.58 13.19
C SER A 414 12.23 25.38 14.46
N SER A 415 13.41 26.00 14.55
CA SER A 415 13.66 27.04 15.55
C SER A 415 12.74 28.26 15.34
N ALA A 416 12.59 29.10 16.37
CA ALA A 416 11.70 30.26 16.31
C ALA A 416 11.99 31.21 15.13
N SER A 417 13.26 31.36 14.74
CA SER A 417 13.69 32.19 13.61
C SER A 417 13.51 31.54 12.24
N GLN A 418 13.25 30.22 12.19
CA GLN A 418 13.04 29.44 10.97
C GLN A 418 11.57 29.07 10.76
N LYS A 419 10.66 29.57 11.60
CA LYS A 419 9.23 29.27 11.46
C LYS A 419 8.71 29.83 10.14
N LYS A 420 8.15 28.92 9.35
CA LYS A 420 7.42 29.22 8.14
C LYS A 420 6.06 29.82 8.48
N VAL A 421 5.61 30.78 7.68
CA VAL A 421 4.33 31.47 7.84
C VAL A 421 3.56 31.46 6.53
N CYS A 422 2.22 31.43 6.63
CA CYS A 422 1.35 31.63 5.48
C CYS A 422 1.28 33.13 5.20
N SER A 423 1.49 33.51 3.95
CA SER A 423 1.27 34.90 3.51
C SER A 423 0.41 34.93 2.27
N ALA A 424 -0.46 35.94 2.17
CA ALA A 424 -1.09 36.30 0.92
C ALA A 424 -0.02 36.91 0.00
N GLY A 425 0.28 36.25 -1.10
CA GLY A 425 1.08 36.79 -2.20
C GLY A 425 0.29 37.77 -3.05
N GLU A 426 1.00 38.45 -3.96
CA GLU A 426 0.37 39.32 -4.94
C GLU A 426 -0.68 38.55 -5.76
N GLY A 427 -1.85 39.16 -5.96
CA GLY A 427 -2.99 38.50 -6.62
C GLY A 427 -3.79 37.54 -5.74
N GLY A 428 -3.55 37.51 -4.42
CA GLY A 428 -4.31 36.69 -3.47
C GLY A 428 -3.88 35.23 -3.39
N GLN A 429 -2.78 34.85 -4.05
CA GLN A 429 -2.24 33.49 -4.00
C GLN A 429 -1.54 33.25 -2.65
N VAL A 430 -1.93 32.21 -1.92
CA VAL A 430 -1.26 31.86 -0.65
C VAL A 430 0.13 31.28 -0.94
N THR A 431 1.13 31.73 -0.19
CA THR A 431 2.51 31.26 -0.23
C THR A 431 2.99 30.88 1.16
N ILE A 432 4.00 30.01 1.24
CA ILE A 432 4.71 29.66 2.49
C ILE A 432 6.04 30.39 2.43
N GLN A 433 6.26 31.33 3.34
CA GLN A 433 7.52 32.08 3.43
C GLN A 433 8.54 31.32 4.29
N GLY A 434 9.81 31.42 3.90
CA GLY A 434 10.94 30.69 4.49
C GLY A 434 11.58 29.73 3.50
N ALA A 435 12.82 29.29 3.75
CA ALA A 435 13.48 28.28 2.92
C ALA A 435 12.73 26.94 3.05
N LEU A 436 12.27 26.39 1.92
CA LEU A 436 11.63 25.06 1.85
C LEU A 436 12.66 23.98 1.60
#